data_AF-A0A2M7YT58-F1
#
_entry.id   AF-A0A2M7YT58-F1
#
_cell.length_a   1.000
_cell.length_b   1.000
_cell.length_c   1.000
_cell.angle_alpha   90.00
_cell.angle_beta   90.00
_cell.angle_gamma   90.00
#
_symmetry.space_group_name_H-M   'P 1'
#
loop_
_entity.id
_entity.type
_entity.pdbx_description
1 polymer ?
#
loop_
_entity_poly.entity_id
_entity_poly.type
_entity_poly.pdbx_seq_one_letter_code
_entity_poly.pdbx_strand_id
1 'polypeptide(L)'
;MRLSKHKIEYLSDRILKLIQNHGQIHILANEDLLVRAVDDAVMENMRAEDEIDAEVEGLISQNVDEIRAMDMDMGALRSKMKREIARKRNFTL
;
A
#
# COMPACT_ATOMS: atom_id res chain seq x y z
N MET A 1 -4.26 7.33 2.18
CA MET A 1 -4.66 8.14 1.00
C MET A 1 -4.73 7.20 -0.17
N ARG A 2 -5.86 7.11 -0.88
CA ARG A 2 -5.95 6.24 -2.07
C ARG A 2 -5.34 6.94 -3.28
N LEU A 3 -4.45 6.27 -3.99
CA LEU A 3 -4.00 6.72 -5.31
C LEU A 3 -5.14 6.52 -6.30
N SER A 4 -5.43 7.52 -7.14
CA SER A 4 -6.35 7.34 -8.25
C SER A 4 -5.68 6.51 -9.35
N LYS A 5 -6.48 5.84 -10.18
CA LYS A 5 -5.98 5.07 -11.32
C LYS A 5 -5.04 5.90 -12.21
N HIS A 6 -5.43 7.14 -12.51
CA HIS A 6 -4.58 8.07 -13.26
C HIS A 6 -3.25 8.41 -12.57
N LYS A 7 -3.22 8.41 -11.23
CA LYS A 7 -1.98 8.64 -10.50
C LYS A 7 -1.06 7.42 -10.58
N ILE A 8 -1.62 6.22 -10.59
CA ILE A 8 -0.87 4.96 -10.79
C ILE A 8 -0.27 4.94 -12.20
N GLU A 9 -1.09 5.18 -13.23
CA GLU A 9 -0.65 5.28 -14.63
C GLU A 9 0.49 6.31 -14.78
N TYR A 10 0.33 7.50 -14.19
CA TYR A 10 1.37 8.53 -14.18
C TYR A 10 2.68 8.08 -13.51
N LEU A 11 2.59 7.32 -12.41
CA LEU A 11 3.77 6.80 -11.70
C LEU A 11 4.47 5.72 -12.54
N SER A 12 3.71 4.84 -13.16
CA SER A 12 4.22 3.78 -14.04
C SER A 12 4.95 4.35 -15.25
N ASP A 13 4.37 5.36 -15.91
CA ASP A 13 5.02 6.10 -17.01
C ASP A 13 6.32 6.78 -16.56
N ARG A 14 6.31 7.35 -15.34
CA ARG A 14 7.50 8.01 -14.79
C ARG A 14 8.59 7.00 -14.46
N ILE A 15 8.24 5.83 -13.95
CA ILE A 15 9.18 4.73 -13.68
C ILE A 15 9.78 4.23 -15.00
N LEU A 16 8.96 4.02 -16.04
CA LEU A 16 9.44 3.63 -17.37
C LEU A 16 10.48 4.63 -17.90
N LYS A 17 10.19 5.94 -17.84
CA LYS A 17 11.13 6.99 -18.26
C LYS A 17 12.43 6.97 -17.46
N LEU A 18 12.36 6.76 -16.15
CA LEU A 18 13.56 6.67 -15.30
C LEU A 18 14.41 5.45 -15.68
N ILE A 19 13.78 4.32 -15.98
CA ILE A 19 14.47 3.10 -16.42
C ILE A 19 15.14 3.32 -17.79
N GLN A 20 14.41 3.88 -18.76
CA GLN A 20 14.93 4.18 -20.10
C GLN A 20 16.10 5.18 -20.08
N ASN A 21 16.04 6.17 -19.19
CA ASN A 21 17.11 7.16 -19.03
C ASN A 21 18.31 6.61 -18.25
N HIS A 22 18.20 5.42 -17.66
CA HIS A 22 19.28 4.79 -16.92
C HIS A 22 20.18 4.00 -17.89
N GLY A 23 21.35 4.52 -18.23
CA GLY A 23 22.26 3.94 -19.22
C GLY A 23 22.84 2.54 -18.91
N GLN A 24 22.43 1.91 -17.81
CA GLN A 24 22.80 0.55 -17.42
C GLN A 24 21.64 -0.44 -17.51
N ILE A 25 20.42 0.03 -17.79
CA ILE A 25 19.23 -0.83 -17.86
C ILE A 25 18.76 -0.89 -19.30
N HIS A 26 18.75 -2.10 -19.86
CA HIS A 26 18.25 -2.36 -21.19
C HIS A 26 16.94 -3.13 -21.09
N ILE A 27 15.85 -2.53 -21.55
CA ILE A 27 14.55 -3.18 -21.60
C ILE A 27 14.58 -4.16 -22.78
N LEU A 28 14.59 -5.46 -22.49
CA LEU A 28 14.58 -6.53 -23.50
C LEU A 28 13.15 -6.94 -23.90
N ALA A 29 12.14 -6.54 -23.11
CA ALA A 29 10.74 -6.85 -23.32
C ALA A 29 9.98 -5.66 -23.95
N ASN A 30 8.71 -5.85 -24.30
CA ASN A 30 7.84 -4.74 -24.70
C ASN A 30 7.64 -3.79 -23.51
N GLU A 31 7.84 -2.49 -23.73
CA GLU A 31 7.64 -1.42 -22.74
C GLU A 31 6.23 -1.42 -22.15
N ASP A 32 5.20 -1.77 -22.94
CA ASP A 32 3.81 -1.88 -22.46
C ASP A 32 3.65 -2.96 -21.39
N LEU A 33 4.43 -4.06 -21.48
CA LEU A 33 4.40 -5.13 -20.48
C LEU A 33 5.04 -4.66 -19.18
N LEU A 34 6.10 -3.84 -19.27
CA LEU A 34 6.74 -3.26 -18.10
C LEU A 34 5.78 -2.30 -17.37
N VAL A 35 5.09 -1.42 -18.09
CA VAL A 35 4.09 -0.51 -17.51
C VAL A 35 2.99 -1.29 -16.80
N ARG A 36 2.42 -2.32 -17.45
CA ARG A 36 1.39 -3.17 -16.83
C ARG A 36 1.90 -3.89 -15.59
N ALA A 37 3.12 -4.41 -15.61
CA ALA A 37 3.71 -5.07 -14.46
C ALA A 37 3.88 -4.11 -13.26
N VAL A 38 4.24 -2.85 -13.52
CA VAL A 38 4.31 -1.81 -12.48
C VAL A 38 2.91 -1.47 -11.96
N ASP A 39 1.92 -1.28 -12.85
CA ASP A 39 0.53 -1.03 -12.46
C ASP A 39 -0.02 -2.16 -11.57
N ASP A 40 0.19 -3.41 -11.97
CA ASP A 40 -0.25 -4.59 -11.23
C ASP A 40 0.42 -4.66 -9.85
N ALA A 41 1.73 -4.41 -9.77
CA ALA A 41 2.47 -4.41 -8.51
C ALA A 41 2.00 -3.28 -7.56
N VAL A 42 1.70 -2.10 -8.08
CA VAL A 42 1.14 -0.99 -7.27
C VAL A 42 -0.25 -1.35 -6.78
N MET A 43 -1.11 -1.90 -7.65
CA MET A 43 -2.47 -2.31 -7.29
C MET A 43 -2.48 -3.44 -6.26
N GLU A 44 -1.58 -4.40 -6.36
CA GLU A 44 -1.42 -5.49 -5.38
C GLU A 44 -1.02 -4.94 -4.01
N ASN A 45 -0.05 -4.03 -3.96
CA ASN A 45 0.34 -3.36 -2.72
C ASN A 45 -0.83 -2.57 -2.10
N MET A 46 -1.60 -1.85 -2.91
CA MET A 46 -2.77 -1.12 -2.42
C MET A 46 -3.85 -2.04 -1.85
N ARG A 47 -4.09 -3.20 -2.49
CA ARG A 47 -5.04 -4.20 -1.97
C ARG A 47 -4.57 -4.77 -0.64
N ALA A 48 -3.30 -5.10 -0.52
CA ALA A 48 -2.72 -5.59 0.73
C ALA A 48 -2.85 -4.54 1.85
N GLU A 49 -2.64 -3.26 1.55
CA GLU A 49 -2.86 -2.18 2.53
C GLU A 49 -4.34 -2.07 2.94
N ASP A 50 -5.26 -2.13 1.98
CA ASP A 50 -6.71 -2.08 2.24
C ASP A 50 -7.17 -3.26 3.13
N GLU A 51 -6.63 -4.46 2.92
CA GLU A 51 -6.90 -5.62 3.77
C GLU A 51 -6.40 -5.42 5.21
N ILE A 52 -5.21 -4.85 5.38
CA ILE A 52 -4.65 -4.53 6.70
C ILE A 52 -5.55 -3.50 7.39
N ASP A 53 -5.98 -2.46 6.68
CA ASP A 53 -6.87 -1.44 7.23
C ASP A 53 -8.23 -2.01 7.64
N ALA A 54 -8.80 -2.92 6.84
CA ALA A 54 -10.04 -3.62 7.17
C ALA A 54 -9.91 -4.52 8.41
N GLU A 55 -8.78 -5.22 8.56
CA GLU A 55 -8.49 -6.03 9.75
C GLU A 55 -8.38 -5.16 11.01
N VAL A 56 -7.68 -4.03 10.91
CA VAL A 56 -7.56 -3.07 12.02
C VAL A 56 -8.93 -2.54 12.43
N GLU A 57 -9.78 -2.16 11.48
CA GLU A 57 -11.13 -1.67 11.76
C GLU A 57 -12.01 -2.74 12.42
N GLY A 58 -11.88 -4.00 11.97
CA GLY A 58 -12.53 -5.15 12.60
C GLY A 58 -12.12 -5.29 14.07
N LEU A 59 -10.83 -5.21 14.38
CA LEU A 59 -10.33 -5.33 15.75
C LEU A 59 -10.76 -4.14 16.62
N ILE A 60 -10.76 -2.93 16.07
CA ILE A 60 -11.21 -1.74 16.80
C ILE A 60 -12.71 -1.87 17.12
N SER A 61 -13.53 -2.19 16.13
CA SER A 61 -14.99 -2.29 16.32
C SER A 61 -15.39 -3.33 17.37
N GLN A 62 -14.65 -4.44 17.47
CA GLN A 62 -14.87 -5.47 18.50
C GLN A 62 -14.57 -5.00 19.94
N ASN A 63 -13.69 -4.01 20.10
CA ASN A 63 -13.20 -3.56 21.41
C ASN A 63 -13.58 -2.10 21.72
N VAL A 64 -14.49 -1.50 20.94
CA VAL A 64 -14.82 -0.06 21.02
C VAL A 64 -15.23 0.38 22.43
N ASP A 65 -16.00 -0.44 23.14
CA ASP A 65 -16.51 -0.09 24.47
C ASP A 65 -15.40 -0.11 25.53
N GLU A 66 -14.49 -1.09 25.46
CA GLU A 66 -13.30 -1.15 26.33
C GLU A 66 -12.34 0.01 26.04
N ILE A 67 -12.13 0.31 24.76
CA ILE A 67 -11.24 1.41 24.34
C ILE A 67 -11.75 2.75 24.85
N ARG A 68 -13.07 2.98 24.78
CA ARG A 68 -13.73 4.17 25.34
C ARG A 68 -13.67 4.20 26.87
N ALA A 69 -13.85 3.06 27.53
CA ALA A 69 -13.79 2.97 28.99
C ALA A 69 -12.38 3.26 29.54
N MET A 70 -11.33 2.98 28.77
CA MET A 70 -9.93 3.22 29.13
C MET A 70 -9.39 4.58 28.67
N ASP A 71 -10.21 5.43 28.05
CA ASP A 71 -9.83 6.75 27.49
C ASP A 71 -8.58 6.70 26.59
N MET A 72 -8.45 5.61 25.82
CA MET A 72 -7.29 5.40 24.94
C MET A 72 -7.45 6.20 23.63
N ASP A 73 -6.34 6.78 23.16
CA ASP A 73 -6.28 7.45 21.86
C ASP A 73 -6.44 6.44 20.71
N MET A 74 -7.63 6.47 20.10
CA MET A 74 -8.02 5.65 18.95
C MET A 74 -7.07 5.78 17.76
N GLY A 75 -6.55 6.98 17.51
CA GLY A 75 -5.63 7.23 16.40
C GLY A 75 -4.28 6.55 16.63
N ALA A 76 -3.73 6.70 17.83
CA ALA A 76 -2.47 6.05 18.22
C ALA A 76 -2.59 4.52 18.22
N LEU A 77 -3.70 4.00 18.73
CA LEU A 77 -3.99 2.56 18.74
C LEU A 77 -4.08 1.99 17.32
N ARG A 78 -4.84 2.65 16.43
CA ARG A 78 -4.96 2.28 15.02
C ARG A 78 -3.60 2.22 14.33
N SER A 79 -2.76 3.25 14.51
CA SER A 79 -1.41 3.27 13.92
C SER A 79 -0.47 2.20 14.50
N LYS A 80 -0.64 1.80 15.76
CA LYS A 80 0.13 0.71 16.36
C LYS A 80 -0.30 -0.65 15.80
N MET A 81 -1.61 -0.92 15.74
CA MET A 81 -2.16 -2.16 15.23
C MET A 81 -1.85 -2.34 13.74
N LYS A 82 -2.01 -1.28 12.93
CA LYS A 82 -1.66 -1.29 11.51
C LYS A 82 -0.20 -1.71 11.29
N ARG A 83 0.73 -1.14 12.05
CA ARG A 83 2.17 -1.49 11.99
C ARG A 83 2.45 -2.93 12.43
N GLU A 84 1.79 -3.41 13.47
CA GLU A 84 1.98 -4.80 13.92
C GLU A 84 1.46 -5.81 12.90
N ILE A 85 0.29 -5.58 12.31
CA ILE A 85 -0.29 -6.45 11.28
C ILE A 85 0.55 -6.42 10.01
N ALA A 86 0.97 -5.24 9.56
CA ALA A 86 1.86 -5.11 8.40
C ALA A 86 3.17 -5.88 8.61
N ARG A 87 3.80 -5.74 9.78
CA ARG A 87 5.01 -6.50 10.13
C ARG A 87 4.79 -8.01 10.09
N LYS A 88 3.66 -8.52 10.59
CA LYS A 88 3.34 -9.96 10.55
C LYS A 88 3.17 -10.48 9.12
N ARG A 89 2.68 -9.63 8.21
CA ARG A 89 2.48 -9.95 6.79
C ARG A 89 3.72 -9.66 5.93
N ASN A 90 4.87 -9.32 6.52
CA ASN A 90 6.06 -8.82 5.80
C ASN A 90 5.76 -7.64 4.85
N PHE A 91 4.74 -6.85 5.19
CA PHE A 91 4.33 -5.67 4.45
C PHE A 91 4.98 -4.42 5.07
N THR A 92 5.51 -3.54 4.23
CA THR A 92 6.13 -2.29 4.68
C THR A 92 5.15 -1.13 4.47
N LEU A 93 4.92 -0.35 5.53
CA LEU A 93 4.04 0.83 5.54
C LEU A 93 4.82 2.13 5.36
#